data_AF-A0A971FWA3-F1
#
_entry.id   AF-A0A971FWA3-F1
#
_cell.length_a   1.000
_cell.length_b   1.000
_cell.length_c   1.000
_cell.angle_alpha   90.00
_cell.angle_beta   90.00
_cell.angle_gamma   90.00
#
_symmetry.space_group_name_H-M   'P 1'
#
loop_
_entity.id
_entity.type
_entity.pdbx_description
1 polymer ?
#
loop_
_entity_poly.entity_id
_entity_poly.type
_entity_poly.pdbx_seq_one_letter_code
_entity_poly.pdbx_strand_id
1 'polypeptide(L)'
;MAHAAGAVNAPGVYRLPVGARVDDLVHAAGGLAPDADPQRINLAARLADGSRLYVPRVGEPDPPAVVGPDGAPPADGAGGSSDGGTAAPLVDLNAADEAELDTLPGVGPATAAAIVTFRDENGPFGSVDELLDVPGIGEAKLERIRPLVTV
;
A
#
# COMPACT_ATOMS: atom_id res chain seq x y z
N MET A 1 -25.57 5.72 2.72
CA MET A 1 -25.55 4.52 1.86
C MET A 1 -24.11 4.10 1.73
N ALA A 2 -23.85 2.80 1.73
CA ALA A 2 -22.49 2.27 1.63
C ALA A 2 -22.49 0.95 0.86
N HIS A 3 -21.39 0.66 0.17
CA HIS A 3 -21.22 -0.54 -0.64
C HIS A 3 -20.38 -1.58 0.12
N ALA A 4 -20.92 -2.77 0.35
CA ALA A 4 -20.18 -3.92 0.85
C ALA A 4 -19.76 -4.81 -0.33
N ALA A 5 -18.46 -5.11 -0.42
CA ALA A 5 -17.86 -5.94 -1.46
C ALA A 5 -16.86 -6.94 -0.86
N GLY A 6 -16.51 -7.98 -1.62
CA GLY A 6 -15.56 -9.01 -1.16
C GLY A 6 -16.22 -10.16 -0.41
N ALA A 7 -15.58 -10.64 0.64
CA ALA A 7 -15.96 -11.81 1.45
C ALA A 7 -17.09 -11.51 2.46
N VAL A 8 -18.23 -11.04 1.96
CA VAL A 8 -19.49 -10.88 2.72
C VAL A 8 -20.59 -11.75 2.12
N ASN A 9 -21.55 -12.17 2.92
CA ASN A 9 -22.59 -13.10 2.48
C ASN A 9 -23.52 -12.51 1.41
N ALA A 10 -23.80 -11.20 1.48
CA ALA A 10 -24.55 -10.47 0.47
C ALA A 10 -23.81 -9.17 0.10
N PRO A 11 -23.00 -9.17 -0.97
CA PRO A 11 -22.41 -7.95 -1.49
C PRO A 11 -23.49 -7.02 -2.08
N GLY A 12 -23.36 -5.71 -1.89
CA GLY A 12 -24.36 -4.75 -2.38
C GLY A 12 -24.33 -3.41 -1.68
N VAL A 13 -25.23 -2.51 -2.08
CA VAL A 13 -25.36 -1.18 -1.49
C VAL A 13 -26.44 -1.19 -0.42
N TYR A 14 -26.09 -0.72 0.77
CA TYR A 14 -26.95 -0.72 1.95
C TYR A 14 -27.24 0.69 2.44
N ARG A 15 -28.47 0.89 2.91
CA ARG A 15 -28.87 2.13 3.59
C ARG A 15 -28.72 1.92 5.10
N LEU A 16 -27.79 2.66 5.69
CA LEU A 16 -27.48 2.61 7.12
C LEU A 16 -27.88 3.94 7.79
N PRO A 17 -28.17 3.92 9.11
CA PRO A 17 -28.39 5.15 9.87
C PRO A 17 -27.13 6.02 9.91
N VAL A 18 -27.31 7.32 10.16
CA VAL A 18 -26.17 8.25 10.30
C VAL A 18 -25.29 7.84 11.48
N GLY A 19 -23.98 7.78 11.27
CA GLY A 19 -23.02 7.35 12.29
C GLY A 19 -22.87 5.83 12.43
N ALA A 20 -23.48 5.04 11.54
CA ALA A 20 -23.25 3.60 11.46
C ALA A 20 -21.77 3.25 11.29
N ARG A 21 -21.39 2.08 11.79
CA ARG A 21 -20.03 1.54 11.74
C ARG A 21 -19.90 0.42 10.73
N VAL A 22 -18.66 0.01 10.49
CA VAL A 22 -18.32 -1.09 9.59
C VAL A 22 -19.02 -2.38 10.02
N ASP A 23 -19.10 -2.64 11.33
CA ASP A 23 -19.87 -3.75 11.88
C ASP A 23 -21.36 -3.73 11.46
N ASP A 24 -22.01 -2.56 11.47
CA ASP A 24 -23.41 -2.43 11.06
C ASP A 24 -23.61 -2.75 9.57
N LEU A 25 -22.64 -2.35 8.73
CA LEU A 25 -22.65 -2.68 7.31
C LEU A 25 -22.46 -4.18 7.09
N VAL A 26 -21.54 -4.81 7.82
CA VAL A 26 -21.27 -6.26 7.74
C VAL A 26 -22.50 -7.05 8.19
N HIS A 27 -23.16 -6.66 9.28
CA HIS A 27 -24.42 -7.26 9.70
C HIS A 27 -25.53 -7.08 8.65
N ALA A 28 -25.66 -5.89 8.07
CA ALA A 28 -26.62 -5.65 6.99
C ALA A 28 -26.33 -6.48 5.73
N ALA A 29 -25.06 -6.76 5.44
CA ALA A 29 -24.60 -7.65 4.38
C ALA A 29 -24.75 -9.14 4.69
N GLY A 30 -25.47 -9.50 5.76
CA GLY A 30 -25.69 -10.89 6.16
C GLY A 30 -24.50 -11.53 6.87
N GLY A 31 -23.53 -10.73 7.32
CA GLY A 31 -22.32 -11.19 7.99
C GLY A 31 -21.14 -11.43 7.07
N LEU A 32 -19.99 -11.70 7.69
CA LEU A 32 -18.77 -12.11 6.99
C LEU A 32 -18.94 -13.51 6.39
N ALA A 33 -18.31 -13.74 5.24
CA ALA A 33 -18.18 -15.07 4.68
C ALA A 33 -17.21 -15.93 5.52
N PRO A 34 -17.27 -17.28 5.44
CA PRO A 34 -16.42 -18.17 6.24
C PRO A 34 -14.91 -18.02 5.97
N ASP A 35 -14.56 -17.54 4.78
CA ASP A 35 -13.20 -17.29 4.31
C ASP A 35 -12.75 -15.84 4.49
N ALA A 36 -13.57 -14.98 5.09
CA ALA A 36 -13.25 -13.58 5.32
C ALA A 36 -12.15 -13.40 6.36
N ASP A 37 -11.31 -12.38 6.18
CA ASP A 37 -10.31 -11.97 7.16
C ASP A 37 -10.76 -10.72 7.93
N PRO A 38 -11.35 -10.88 9.13
CA PRO A 38 -11.77 -9.75 9.95
C PRO A 38 -10.59 -8.99 10.58
N GLN A 39 -9.39 -9.57 10.65
CA GLN A 39 -8.23 -8.91 11.25
C GLN A 39 -7.73 -7.75 10.40
N ARG A 40 -8.03 -7.77 9.10
CA ARG A 40 -7.69 -6.72 8.15
C ARG A 40 -8.72 -5.60 8.06
N ILE A 41 -9.72 -5.59 8.92
CA ILE A 41 -10.83 -4.63 8.87
C ILE A 41 -11.06 -4.01 10.24
N ASN A 42 -11.12 -2.68 10.28
CA ASN A 42 -11.58 -1.97 11.47
C ASN A 42 -13.12 -1.97 11.55
N LEU A 43 -13.69 -3.01 12.16
CA LEU A 43 -15.14 -3.13 12.39
C LEU A 43 -15.74 -1.95 13.18
N ALA A 44 -14.93 -1.29 14.01
CA ALA A 44 -15.34 -0.14 14.79
C ALA A 44 -15.28 1.18 13.99
N ALA A 45 -14.73 1.22 12.77
CA ALA A 45 -14.66 2.46 12.01
C ALA A 45 -16.07 2.98 11.65
N ARG A 46 -16.24 4.31 11.65
CA ARG A 46 -17.49 4.93 11.19
C ARG A 46 -17.56 4.90 9.67
N LEU A 47 -18.75 4.66 9.14
CA LEU A 47 -19.02 4.81 7.73
C LEU A 47 -19.49 6.22 7.38
N ALA A 48 -18.92 6.74 6.30
CA ALA A 48 -19.45 7.91 5.61
C ALA A 48 -20.46 7.49 4.54
N ASP A 49 -21.28 8.45 4.10
CA ASP A 49 -22.13 8.24 2.93
C ASP A 49 -21.27 8.07 1.67
N GLY A 50 -21.63 7.13 0.81
CA GLY A 50 -20.87 6.80 -0.40
C GLY A 50 -19.64 5.92 -0.16
N SER A 51 -19.34 5.52 1.08
CA SER A 51 -18.19 4.65 1.37
C SER A 51 -18.33 3.25 0.74
N ARG A 52 -17.20 2.69 0.31
CA ARG A 52 -17.07 1.30 -0.13
C ARG A 52 -16.20 0.53 0.86
N LEU A 53 -16.75 -0.53 1.42
CA LEU A 53 -16.04 -1.49 2.25
C LEU A 53 -15.73 -2.72 1.41
N TYR A 54 -14.44 -3.07 1.29
CA TYR A 54 -14.00 -4.34 0.75
C TYR A 54 -13.57 -5.26 1.89
N VAL A 55 -14.11 -6.47 1.93
CA VAL A 55 -13.78 -7.49 2.92
C VAL A 55 -12.83 -8.50 2.25
N PRO A 56 -11.53 -8.54 2.60
CA PRO A 56 -10.59 -9.50 2.04
C PRO A 56 -10.84 -10.92 2.55
N ARG A 57 -10.36 -11.92 1.82
CA ARG A 57 -10.25 -13.31 2.31
C ARG A 57 -8.93 -13.57 3.01
N VAL A 58 -8.91 -14.59 3.85
CA VAL A 58 -7.68 -15.10 4.47
C VAL A 58 -6.72 -15.56 3.38
N GLY A 59 -5.53 -14.95 3.34
CA GLY A 59 -4.51 -15.24 2.32
C GLY A 59 -4.75 -14.56 0.97
N GLU A 60 -5.71 -13.64 0.86
CA GLU A 60 -5.87 -12.81 -0.33
C GLU A 60 -4.72 -11.78 -0.39
N PRO A 61 -3.93 -11.75 -1.49
CA PRO A 61 -2.99 -10.66 -1.72
C PRO A 61 -3.80 -9.37 -1.91
N ASP A 62 -3.34 -8.27 -1.31
CA ASP A 62 -4.08 -7.01 -1.36
C ASP A 62 -4.36 -6.62 -2.81
N PRO A 63 -5.63 -6.35 -3.18
CA PRO A 63 -5.95 -6.00 -4.55
C PRO A 63 -5.20 -4.70 -4.93
N PRO A 64 -4.64 -4.60 -6.14
CA PRO A 64 -4.12 -3.33 -6.62
C PRO A 64 -5.25 -2.30 -6.57
N ALA A 65 -4.98 -1.16 -5.92
CA ALA A 65 -5.98 -0.15 -5.61
C ALA A 65 -6.88 0.16 -6.81
N VAL A 66 -8.17 -0.14 -6.67
CA VAL A 66 -9.14 0.10 -7.75
C VAL A 66 -9.41 1.60 -7.83
N VAL A 67 -8.75 2.26 -8.79
CA VAL A 67 -9.04 3.64 -9.20
C VAL A 67 -10.48 3.75 -9.67
N GLY A 68 -11.31 4.50 -8.94
CA GLY A 68 -12.65 4.87 -9.38
C GLY A 68 -12.60 5.82 -10.60
N PRO A 69 -13.71 5.94 -11.36
CA PRO A 69 -13.76 6.70 -12.62
C PRO A 69 -13.51 8.21 -12.47
N ASP A 70 -13.52 8.74 -11.24
CA ASP A 70 -13.27 10.16 -10.95
C ASP A 70 -11.91 10.43 -10.29
N GLY A 71 -10.97 9.47 -10.29
CA GLY A 71 -9.57 9.75 -9.96
C GLY A 71 -9.31 10.32 -8.56
N ALA A 72 -10.25 10.18 -7.62
CA ALA A 72 -10.05 10.52 -6.22
C ALA A 72 -9.63 9.25 -5.44
N PRO A 73 -8.43 9.20 -4.84
CA PRO A 73 -8.02 8.07 -4.01
C PRO A 73 -8.91 7.99 -2.75
N PRO A 74 -9.12 6.80 -2.17
CA PRO A 74 -9.78 6.68 -0.89
C PRO A 74 -8.90 7.34 0.18
N ALA A 75 -9.50 8.23 0.96
CA ALA A 75 -8.89 8.80 2.15
C ALA A 75 -8.79 7.70 3.22
N ASP A 76 -7.63 7.08 3.34
CA ASP A 76 -7.26 6.36 4.55
C ASP A 76 -7.06 7.37 5.68
N GLY A 77 -7.85 7.19 6.73
CA GLY A 77 -7.63 7.83 8.01
C GLY A 77 -6.38 7.24 8.67
N ALA A 78 -5.22 7.75 8.30
CA ALA A 78 -4.05 7.78 9.16
C ALA A 78 -3.79 9.26 9.51
N GLY A 79 -4.03 9.60 10.78
CA GLY A 79 -3.77 10.94 11.28
C GLY A 79 -2.28 11.26 11.23
N GLY A 80 -1.98 12.48 10.75
CA GLY A 80 -0.67 13.14 10.83
C GLY A 80 0.32 12.63 9.79
N SER A 81 0.73 13.38 8.78
CA SER A 81 1.09 14.80 8.84
C SER A 81 0.80 15.48 7.50
N SER A 82 0.21 16.66 7.60
CA SER A 82 0.32 17.66 6.54
C SER A 82 1.79 18.04 6.39
N ASP A 83 2.42 17.63 5.30
CA ASP A 83 3.33 18.51 4.57
C ASP A 83 3.29 18.13 3.09
N GLY A 84 3.16 19.15 2.25
CA GLY A 84 2.84 19.01 0.85
C GLY A 84 4.03 18.52 0.03
N GLY A 85 3.77 17.59 -0.88
CA GLY A 85 4.77 17.13 -1.84
C GLY A 85 4.21 16.04 -2.73
N THR A 86 3.77 16.43 -3.93
CA THR A 86 3.43 15.52 -5.01
C THR A 86 4.70 14.80 -5.46
N ALA A 87 4.99 13.63 -4.89
CA ALA A 87 5.97 12.68 -5.39
C ALA A 87 5.43 11.28 -5.08
N ALA A 88 5.57 10.34 -6.02
CA ALA A 88 5.41 8.92 -5.71
C ALA A 88 6.24 8.59 -4.45
N PRO A 89 5.83 7.62 -3.60
CA PRO A 89 6.63 7.26 -2.43
C PRO A 89 8.06 6.93 -2.89
N LEU A 90 9.04 7.74 -2.49
CA LEU A 90 10.44 7.45 -2.78
C LEU A 90 10.80 6.16 -2.03
N VAL A 91 11.46 5.25 -2.73
CA VAL A 91 11.96 3.99 -2.16
C VAL A 91 13.14 4.33 -1.25
N ASP A 92 13.00 4.07 0.05
CA ASP A 92 14.05 4.28 1.02
C ASP A 92 15.10 3.16 0.91
N LEU A 93 16.33 3.47 0.53
CA LEU A 93 17.40 2.46 0.34
C LEU A 93 17.75 1.73 1.65
N ASN A 94 17.52 2.36 2.80
CA ASN A 94 17.83 1.81 4.11
C ASN A 94 16.69 0.96 4.67
N ALA A 95 15.44 1.23 4.28
CA ALA A 95 14.26 0.49 4.75
C ALA A 95 13.66 -0.46 3.71
N ALA A 96 13.97 -0.27 2.43
CA ALA A 96 13.35 -1.04 1.35
C ALA A 96 13.80 -2.50 1.33
N ASP A 97 12.84 -3.35 1.00
CA ASP A 97 13.05 -4.77 0.75
C ASP A 97 13.51 -5.01 -0.71
N GLU A 98 14.07 -6.19 -0.99
CA GLU A 98 14.50 -6.60 -2.34
C GLU A 98 13.39 -6.41 -3.38
N ALA A 99 12.14 -6.73 -3.03
CA ALA A 99 11.00 -6.62 -3.92
C ALA A 99 10.68 -5.15 -4.26
N GLU A 100 10.89 -4.22 -3.32
CA GLU A 100 10.68 -2.79 -3.56
C GLU A 100 11.81 -2.22 -4.41
N LEU A 101 13.05 -2.65 -4.16
CA LEU A 101 14.21 -2.27 -4.98
C LEU A 101 14.09 -2.79 -6.43
N ASP A 102 13.52 -3.98 -6.64
CA ASP A 102 13.26 -4.56 -7.96
C ASP A 102 12.21 -3.77 -8.78
N THR A 103 11.39 -2.93 -8.14
CA THR A 103 10.46 -2.05 -8.85
C THR A 103 11.15 -0.87 -9.53
N LEU A 104 12.42 -0.59 -9.19
CA LEU A 104 13.17 0.54 -9.72
C LEU A 104 13.64 0.29 -11.17
N PRO A 105 13.55 1.30 -12.05
CA PRO A 105 13.88 1.14 -13.46
C PRO A 105 15.36 0.79 -13.69
N GLY A 106 15.64 -0.45 -14.07
CA GLY A 106 16.99 -0.94 -14.35
C GLY A 106 17.70 -1.58 -13.15
N VAL A 107 17.02 -1.66 -12.01
CA VAL A 107 17.32 -2.57 -10.92
C VAL A 107 16.57 -3.88 -11.21
N GLY A 108 17.27 -4.99 -11.12
CA GLY A 108 16.69 -6.32 -11.23
C GLY A 108 16.98 -7.11 -9.94
N PRO A 109 16.51 -8.36 -9.82
CA PRO A 109 16.66 -9.14 -8.59
C PRO A 109 18.12 -9.30 -8.16
N ALA A 110 19.06 -9.46 -9.11
CA ALA A 110 20.48 -9.54 -8.81
C ALA A 110 21.07 -8.22 -8.26
N THR A 111 20.58 -7.08 -8.74
CA THR A 111 21.03 -5.76 -8.28
C THR A 111 20.36 -5.39 -6.96
N ALA A 112 19.08 -5.69 -6.79
CA ALA A 112 18.37 -5.51 -5.52
C ALA A 112 19.04 -6.29 -4.39
N ALA A 113 19.38 -7.56 -4.62
CA ALA A 113 20.12 -8.38 -3.66
C ALA A 113 21.51 -7.81 -3.33
N ALA A 114 22.19 -7.24 -4.33
CA ALA A 114 23.48 -6.58 -4.12
C ALA A 114 23.37 -5.31 -3.27
N ILE A 115 22.29 -4.53 -3.41
CA ILE A 115 22.03 -3.33 -2.58
C ILE A 115 21.82 -3.75 -1.12
N VAL A 116 20.98 -4.75 -0.86
CA VAL A 116 20.73 -5.26 0.49
C VAL A 116 22.01 -5.81 1.11
N THR A 117 22.76 -6.64 0.36
CA THR A 117 24.04 -7.18 0.82
C THR A 117 25.04 -6.06 1.14
N PHE A 118 25.14 -5.05 0.26
CA PHE A 118 26.02 -3.91 0.47
C PHE A 118 25.67 -3.15 1.75
N ARG A 119 24.37 -2.92 2.00
CA ARG A 119 23.87 -2.28 3.23
C ARG A 119 24.20 -3.07 4.48
N ASP A 120 24.07 -4.40 4.42
CA ASP A 120 24.35 -5.27 5.56
C ASP A 120 25.86 -5.35 5.87
N GLU A 121 26.72 -5.27 4.84
CA GLU A 121 28.18 -5.35 5.00
C GLU A 121 28.85 -4.00 5.29
N ASN A 122 28.41 -2.92 4.64
CA ASN A 122 29.03 -1.59 4.72
C ASN A 122 28.26 -0.63 5.65
N GLY A 123 27.04 -0.99 6.07
CA GLY A 123 26.16 -0.17 6.87
C GLY A 123 25.13 0.60 6.03
N PRO A 124 24.28 1.42 6.68
CA PRO A 124 23.25 2.19 6.00
C PRO A 124 23.85 3.18 5.01
N PHE A 125 23.16 3.39 3.88
CA PHE A 125 23.52 4.37 2.88
C PHE A 125 23.40 5.78 3.47
N GLY A 126 24.48 6.56 3.40
CA GLY A 126 24.49 7.97 3.80
C GLY A 126 24.00 8.91 2.71
N SER A 127 24.01 8.45 1.46
CA SER A 127 23.61 9.21 0.29
C SER A 127 23.19 8.29 -0.86
N VAL A 128 22.34 8.79 -1.75
CA VAL A 128 21.92 8.04 -2.95
C VAL A 128 23.12 7.73 -3.86
N ASP A 129 24.15 8.57 -3.86
CA ASP A 129 25.34 8.41 -4.71
C ASP A 129 26.19 7.16 -4.32
N GLU A 130 26.07 6.65 -3.10
CA GLU A 130 26.72 5.40 -2.64
C GLU A 130 26.20 4.15 -3.37
N LEU A 131 25.05 4.24 -4.06
CA LEU A 131 24.61 3.17 -4.95
C LEU A 131 25.60 2.89 -6.09
N LEU A 132 26.51 3.82 -6.42
CA LEU A 132 27.57 3.58 -7.42
C LEU A 132 28.60 2.55 -6.97
N ASP A 133 28.75 2.34 -5.66
CA ASP A 133 29.64 1.32 -5.11
C ASP A 133 29.00 -0.08 -5.16
N VAL A 134 27.70 -0.17 -5.45
CA VAL A 134 26.96 -1.43 -5.58
C VAL A 134 27.22 -2.07 -6.95
N PRO A 135 27.69 -3.33 -7.00
CA PRO A 135 27.93 -4.02 -8.26
C PRO A 135 26.63 -4.18 -9.08
N GLY A 136 26.62 -3.59 -10.27
CA GLY A 136 25.48 -3.63 -11.20
C GLY A 136 24.67 -2.34 -11.30
N ILE A 137 24.98 -1.34 -10.47
CA ILE A 137 24.54 0.03 -10.63
C ILE A 137 25.67 0.85 -11.27
N GLY A 138 25.34 1.60 -12.30
CA GLY A 138 26.25 2.58 -12.91
C GLY A 138 25.55 3.92 -13.02
N GLU A 139 26.28 4.97 -13.38
CA GLU A 139 25.79 6.36 -13.47
C GLU A 139 24.46 6.48 -14.24
N ALA A 140 24.35 5.79 -15.38
CA ALA A 140 23.14 5.80 -16.22
C ALA A 140 21.90 5.19 -15.53
N LYS A 141 22.10 4.23 -14.62
CA LYS A 141 21.00 3.67 -13.81
C LYS A 141 20.71 4.57 -12.63
N LEU A 142 21.76 5.06 -11.96
CA LEU A 142 21.66 5.99 -10.85
C LEU A 142 20.81 7.21 -11.21
N GLU A 143 21.07 7.88 -12.34
CA GLU A 143 20.30 9.05 -12.78
C GLU A 143 18.80 8.77 -12.92
N ARG A 144 18.43 7.54 -13.30
CA ARG A 144 17.04 7.14 -13.50
C ARG A 144 16.34 6.81 -12.19
N ILE A 145 17.07 6.29 -11.20
CA ILE A 145 16.52 5.91 -9.89
C ILE A 145 16.64 7.04 -8.86
N ARG A 146 17.59 7.98 -9.02
CA ARG A 146 17.82 9.11 -8.10
C ARG A 146 16.56 9.92 -7.75
N PRO A 147 15.62 10.21 -8.68
CA PRO A 147 14.39 10.91 -8.32
C PRO A 147 13.33 10.01 -7.65
N LEU A 148 13.56 8.70 -7.57
CA LEU A 148 12.65 7.69 -7.07
C LEU A 148 13.11 7.06 -5.75
N VAL A 149 14.31 7.41 -5.25
CA VAL A 149 14.91 6.80 -4.06
C VAL A 149 15.36 7.85 -3.05
N THR A 150 15.33 7.48 -1.77
CA THR A 150 15.82 8.27 -0.63
C THR A 150 16.70 7.42 0.28
N VAL A 151 17.46 8.04 1.18
CA VAL A 151 18.22 7.38 2.26
C VAL A 151 17.66 7.75 3.63
#